data_AF-A0A1J1HGK2-F1
#
_entry.id   AF-A0A1J1HGK2-F1
#
_cell.length_a   1.000
_cell.length_b   1.000
_cell.length_c   1.000
_cell.angle_alpha   90.00
_cell.angle_beta   90.00
_cell.angle_gamma   90.00
#
_symmetry.space_group_name_H-M   'P 1'
#
loop_
_entity.id
_entity.type
_entity.pdbx_description
1 polymer ?
#
loop_
_entity_poly.entity_id
_entity_poly.type
_entity_poly.pdbx_seq_one_letter_code
_entity_poly.pdbx_strand_id
1 'polypeptide(L)'
;MSKRASDKHQQVETDIANDDNDDMNISEDEEGGTRIGGIYIPPPVKAYCSAESKGPRLIIRFIKNTNFKSYANTVQIGPFHHRFSAVIGPNGSGKSNVIDSMLFVFGYRAQQIRSKKLSVLIHNSMQFPN
;
A
#
# COMPACT_ATOMS: atom_id res chain seq x y z
N MET A 1 -86.65 8.59 24.37
CA MET A 1 -85.62 9.47 23.75
C MET A 1 -84.27 8.99 24.23
N SER A 2 -83.45 8.53 23.28
CA SER A 2 -82.16 7.88 23.50
C SER A 2 -81.05 8.91 23.76
N LYS A 3 -80.16 8.64 24.72
CA LYS A 3 -78.81 9.22 24.76
C LYS A 3 -77.81 8.05 24.82
N ARG A 4 -76.95 8.01 23.82
CA ARG A 4 -75.84 7.08 23.62
C ARG A 4 -74.81 7.24 24.74
N ALA A 5 -74.26 6.12 25.21
CA ALA A 5 -72.99 6.05 25.90
C ALA A 5 -72.18 4.94 25.24
N SER A 6 -70.97 5.30 24.83
CA SER A 6 -70.02 4.47 24.12
C SER A 6 -69.12 3.70 25.08
N ASP A 7 -68.49 2.69 24.49
CA ASP A 7 -67.19 2.10 24.79
C ASP A 7 -67.14 0.82 25.63
N LYS A 8 -66.82 -0.23 24.86
CA LYS A 8 -66.72 -1.64 25.16
C LYS A 8 -65.32 -1.96 25.71
N HIS A 9 -65.29 -2.76 26.76
CA HIS A 9 -64.09 -3.48 27.20
C HIS A 9 -64.15 -4.93 26.70
N GLN A 10 -63.06 -5.34 26.03
CA GLN A 10 -62.37 -6.64 26.02
C GLN A 10 -62.92 -7.91 25.29
N GLN A 11 -61.94 -8.57 24.62
CA GLN A 11 -61.80 -9.98 24.14
C GLN A 11 -62.42 -10.28 22.74
N VAL A 12 -61.80 -10.95 21.76
CA VAL A 12 -61.08 -12.26 21.64
C VAL A 12 -60.35 -12.26 20.26
N GLU A 13 -59.02 -12.42 20.14
CA GLU A 13 -58.23 -13.61 19.67
C GLU A 13 -58.12 -13.86 18.14
N THR A 14 -56.89 -14.27 17.72
CA THR A 14 -56.44 -15.02 16.52
C THR A 14 -56.44 -14.40 15.10
N ASP A 15 -55.24 -14.15 14.56
CA ASP A 15 -54.63 -14.77 13.34
C ASP A 15 -53.96 -13.85 12.29
N ILE A 16 -52.63 -14.06 12.19
CA ILE A 16 -51.76 -14.14 10.99
C ILE A 16 -51.72 -12.95 9.99
N ALA A 17 -50.58 -12.25 9.95
CA ALA A 17 -49.78 -12.05 8.71
C ALA A 17 -48.41 -11.43 9.05
N ASN A 18 -47.34 -12.02 8.52
CA ASN A 18 -45.97 -11.53 8.57
C ASN A 18 -45.86 -10.15 7.89
N ASP A 19 -45.07 -9.24 8.46
CA ASP A 19 -44.51 -8.10 7.72
C ASP A 19 -43.01 -8.01 8.06
N ASP A 20 -42.23 -8.25 7.01
CA ASP A 20 -40.79 -8.46 6.98
C ASP A 20 -40.03 -7.20 7.41
N ASN A 21 -39.65 -7.10 8.68
CA ASN A 21 -38.63 -6.14 9.10
C ASN A 21 -37.31 -6.88 9.27
N ASP A 22 -36.73 -7.34 8.15
CA ASP A 22 -35.30 -7.60 8.02
C ASP A 22 -34.57 -6.25 8.04
N ASP A 23 -34.66 -5.56 9.18
CA ASP A 23 -33.93 -4.32 9.40
C ASP A 23 -32.44 -4.66 9.39
N MET A 24 -31.82 -4.37 8.24
CA MET A 24 -30.38 -4.33 8.02
C MET A 24 -29.77 -3.24 8.92
N ASN A 25 -29.78 -3.47 10.24
CA ASN A 25 -29.16 -2.59 11.22
C ASN A 25 -27.65 -2.69 11.03
N ILE A 26 -27.10 -1.67 10.36
CA ILE A 26 -25.67 -1.48 10.20
C ILE A 26 -25.15 -0.84 11.48
N SER A 27 -24.34 -1.57 12.25
CA SER A 27 -23.66 -1.03 13.44
C SER A 27 -22.16 -1.23 13.32
N GLU A 28 -21.39 -0.20 13.63
CA GLU A 28 -19.92 -0.26 13.67
C GLU A 28 -19.49 -0.54 15.12
N ASP A 29 -18.51 -1.43 15.31
CA ASP A 29 -17.91 -1.69 16.62
C ASP A 29 -16.71 -0.77 16.90
N GLU A 30 -16.24 -0.75 18.15
CA GLU A 30 -15.09 0.09 18.57
C GLU A 30 -13.76 -0.28 17.88
N GLU A 31 -13.69 -1.46 17.24
CA GLU A 31 -12.52 -1.93 16.50
C GLU A 31 -12.62 -1.61 14.99
N GLY A 32 -13.72 -0.97 14.55
CA GLY A 32 -13.96 -0.54 13.18
C GLY A 32 -14.51 -1.62 12.26
N GLY A 33 -15.01 -2.73 12.81
CA GLY A 33 -15.77 -3.75 12.10
C GLY A 33 -17.23 -3.35 11.92
N THR A 34 -17.84 -3.77 10.82
CA THR A 34 -19.24 -3.47 10.48
C THR A 34 -20.10 -4.71 10.71
N ARG A 35 -21.16 -4.58 11.49
CA ARG A 35 -22.21 -5.60 11.65
C ARG A 35 -23.41 -5.23 10.79
N ILE A 36 -23.83 -6.15 9.92
CA ILE A 36 -25.04 -6.02 9.10
C ILE A 36 -25.99 -7.13 9.54
N GLY A 37 -26.97 -6.78 10.37
CA GLY A 37 -27.82 -7.77 11.03
C GLY A 37 -26.99 -8.77 11.85
N GLY A 38 -27.04 -10.06 11.51
CA GLY A 38 -26.27 -11.13 12.16
C GLY A 38 -24.86 -11.38 11.59
N ILE A 39 -24.43 -10.64 10.57
CA ILE A 39 -23.15 -10.86 9.89
C ILE A 39 -22.12 -9.84 10.38
N TYR A 40 -20.96 -10.31 10.86
CA TYR A 40 -19.83 -9.47 11.25
C TYR A 40 -18.78 -9.39 10.12
N ILE A 41 -18.49 -8.16 9.69
CA ILE A 41 -17.45 -7.82 8.72
C ILE A 41 -16.28 -7.20 9.50
N PRO A 42 -15.12 -7.85 9.58
CA PRO A 42 -13.97 -7.28 10.30
C PRO A 42 -13.46 -6.01 9.60
N PRO A 43 -12.80 -5.10 10.34
CA PRO A 43 -12.24 -3.88 9.78
C PRO A 43 -11.28 -4.20 8.63
N PRO A 44 -11.22 -3.36 7.58
CA PRO A 44 -10.20 -3.48 6.55
C PRO A 44 -8.81 -3.50 7.19
N VAL A 45 -8.00 -4.50 6.85
CA VAL A 45 -6.59 -4.55 7.25
C VAL A 45 -5.91 -3.23 6.90
N LYS A 46 -5.32 -2.56 7.89
CA LYS A 46 -4.57 -1.32 7.68
C LYS A 46 -3.52 -1.57 6.60
N ALA A 47 -3.48 -0.70 5.59
CA ALA A 47 -2.49 -0.81 4.55
C ALA A 47 -1.08 -0.82 5.18
N TYR A 48 -0.24 -1.79 4.81
CA TYR A 48 1.16 -1.86 5.23
C TYR A 48 1.96 -0.59 4.86
N CYS A 49 1.43 0.21 3.93
CA CYS A 49 1.87 1.56 3.62
C CYS A 49 0.97 2.59 4.32
N SER A 50 1.04 2.72 5.65
CA SER A 50 0.41 3.85 6.32
C SER A 50 1.19 5.13 6.00
N ALA A 51 0.53 6.16 5.46
CA ALA A 51 1.11 7.49 5.37
C ALA A 51 1.40 8.09 6.76
N GLU A 52 0.75 7.55 7.80
CA GLU A 52 1.08 7.81 9.19
C GLU A 52 2.36 7.07 9.59
N SER A 53 3.50 7.75 9.51
CA SER A 53 4.73 7.30 10.16
C SER A 53 4.81 7.89 11.56
N LYS A 54 4.52 7.10 12.60
CA LYS A 54 4.80 7.48 13.99
C LYS A 54 6.29 7.22 14.29
N GLY A 55 7.19 8.07 13.79
CA GLY A 55 8.64 7.96 14.05
C GLY A 55 9.53 8.52 12.95
N PRO A 56 10.87 8.51 13.15
CA PRO A 56 11.83 8.96 12.15
C PRO A 56 11.80 8.06 10.90
N ARG A 57 11.72 8.66 9.73
CA ARG A 57 11.70 7.96 8.43
C ARG A 57 13.09 7.44 8.07
N LEU A 58 13.19 6.18 7.64
CA LEU A 58 14.39 5.65 7.01
C LEU A 58 14.59 6.28 5.62
N ILE A 59 15.75 6.89 5.39
CA ILE A 59 16.09 7.61 4.16
C ILE A 59 17.48 7.19 3.71
N ILE A 60 17.65 6.92 2.42
CA ILE A 60 18.95 6.67 1.80
C ILE A 60 19.70 7.99 1.72
N ARG A 61 20.91 8.09 2.27
CA ARG A 61 21.71 9.34 2.23
C ARG A 61 22.45 9.52 0.90
N PHE A 62 23.11 8.47 0.43
CA PHE A 62 23.81 8.41 -0.86
C PHE A 62 24.02 6.94 -1.25
N ILE A 63 24.33 6.69 -2.52
CA ILE A 63 24.76 5.40 -3.06
C ILE A 63 26.20 5.55 -3.55
N LYS A 64 27.09 4.61 -3.22
CA LYS A 64 28.47 4.59 -3.72
C LYS A 64 28.71 3.33 -4.52
N ASN A 65 28.84 3.48 -5.83
CA ASN A 65 29.07 2.39 -6.77
C ASN A 65 30.57 2.27 -7.09
N THR A 66 31.10 1.05 -7.16
CA THR A 66 32.47 0.80 -7.62
C THR A 66 32.43 -0.17 -8.80
N ASN A 67 32.92 0.24 -9.96
CA ASN A 67 32.97 -0.56 -11.20
C ASN A 67 31.62 -1.24 -11.54
N PHE A 68 30.53 -0.47 -11.53
CA PHE A 68 29.17 -0.97 -11.73
C PHE A 68 28.55 -0.46 -13.04
N LYS A 69 28.30 -1.34 -14.01
CA LYS A 69 27.75 -1.03 -15.34
C LYS A 69 28.49 0.12 -16.03
N SER A 70 27.84 1.27 -16.24
CA SER A 70 28.48 2.44 -16.85
C SER A 70 29.26 3.30 -15.86
N TYR A 71 29.26 2.97 -14.57
CA TYR A 71 30.02 3.67 -13.54
C TYR A 71 31.40 3.06 -13.40
N ALA A 72 32.39 3.71 -13.99
CA ALA A 72 33.81 3.38 -13.82
C ALA A 72 34.33 3.89 -12.49
N ASN A 73 35.29 3.17 -11.89
CA ASN A 73 35.87 3.50 -10.59
C ASN A 73 34.77 3.69 -9.54
N THR A 74 35.01 4.60 -8.59
CA THR A 74 34.07 4.97 -7.55
C THR A 74 33.20 6.15 -8.02
N VAL A 75 31.89 5.94 -8.06
CA VAL A 75 30.90 6.99 -8.33
C VAL A 75 29.94 7.11 -7.14
N GLN A 76 29.84 8.31 -6.58
CA GLN A 76 28.87 8.62 -5.53
C GLN A 76 27.63 9.31 -6.13
N ILE A 77 26.45 8.77 -5.84
CA ILE A 77 25.15 9.31 -6.21
C ILE A 77 24.49 9.87 -4.96
N GLY A 78 24.18 11.17 -4.97
CA GLY A 78 23.61 11.89 -3.83
C GLY A 78 24.47 13.09 -3.43
N PRO A 79 24.08 13.83 -2.38
CA PRO A 79 23.12 13.43 -1.34
C PRO A 79 21.67 13.38 -1.82
N PHE A 80 20.90 12.40 -1.35
CA PHE A 80 19.46 12.36 -1.59
C PHE A 80 18.72 13.25 -0.58
N HIS A 81 17.68 13.92 -1.07
CA HIS A 81 16.84 14.78 -0.27
C HIS A 81 15.77 13.99 0.48
N HIS A 82 15.36 14.46 1.67
CA HIS A 82 14.49 13.72 2.59
C HIS A 82 13.07 13.45 2.06
N ARG A 83 12.63 14.22 1.06
CA ARG A 83 11.27 14.15 0.50
C ARG A 83 11.25 13.56 -0.92
N PHE A 84 12.00 14.18 -1.82
CA PHE A 84 11.95 13.88 -3.24
C PHE A 84 13.31 14.16 -3.87
N SER A 85 13.77 13.27 -4.74
CA SER A 85 14.99 13.43 -5.53
C SER A 85 14.70 12.92 -6.93
N ALA A 86 15.07 13.71 -7.94
CA ALA A 86 14.92 13.35 -9.34
C ALA A 86 16.27 12.93 -9.92
N VAL A 87 16.27 11.86 -10.73
CA VAL A 87 17.44 11.40 -11.48
C VAL A 87 17.27 11.83 -12.93
N ILE A 88 18.00 12.85 -13.37
CA ILE A 88 17.91 13.45 -14.72
C ILE A 88 19.29 13.50 -15.38
N GLY A 89 19.33 13.69 -16.71
CA GLY A 89 20.58 13.74 -17.49
C GLY A 89 20.44 13.20 -18.92
N PRO A 90 21.45 13.41 -19.78
CA PRO A 90 21.40 13.05 -21.21
C PRO A 90 21.31 11.53 -21.42
N ASN A 91 20.87 11.10 -22.59
CA ASN A 91 20.81 9.67 -22.93
C ASN A 91 22.21 9.02 -22.84
N GLY A 92 22.27 7.79 -22.32
CA GLY A 92 23.54 7.09 -22.10
C GLY A 92 24.33 7.46 -20.83
N SER A 93 23.94 8.51 -20.07
CA SER A 93 24.63 8.92 -18.82
C SER A 93 24.52 7.94 -17.63
N GLY A 94 23.89 6.78 -17.82
CA GLY A 94 23.77 5.77 -16.76
C GLY A 94 22.65 5.99 -15.73
N LYS A 95 21.74 6.97 -15.92
CA LYS A 95 20.60 7.23 -15.01
C LYS A 95 19.85 5.98 -14.53
N SER A 96 19.56 5.07 -15.46
CA SER A 96 18.81 3.85 -15.17
C SER A 96 19.65 2.81 -14.41
N ASN A 97 20.97 2.95 -14.42
CA ASN A 97 21.87 2.14 -13.60
C ASN A 97 21.83 2.54 -12.11
N VAL A 98 21.33 3.73 -11.77
CA VAL A 98 21.02 4.10 -10.37
C VAL A 98 19.98 3.13 -9.81
N ILE A 99 18.88 2.90 -10.54
CA ILE A 99 17.86 1.93 -10.13
C ILE A 99 18.41 0.51 -10.15
N ASP A 100 19.19 0.13 -11.17
CA ASP A 100 19.80 -1.21 -11.19
C ASP A 100 20.73 -1.45 -9.99
N SER A 101 21.46 -0.43 -9.51
CA SER A 101 22.31 -0.56 -8.32
C SER A 101 21.51 -0.80 -7.05
N MET A 102 20.35 -0.15 -6.90
CA MET A 102 19.42 -0.43 -5.79
C MET A 102 18.82 -1.83 -5.89
N LEU A 103 18.37 -2.24 -7.07
CA LEU A 103 17.81 -3.57 -7.28
C LEU A 103 18.83 -4.69 -6.99
N PHE A 104 20.09 -4.47 -7.35
CA PHE A 104 21.19 -5.37 -7.04
C PHE A 104 21.41 -5.53 -5.53
N VAL A 105 21.48 -4.42 -4.78
CA VAL A 105 21.70 -4.45 -3.32
C VAL A 105 20.51 -5.04 -2.57
N PHE A 106 19.29 -4.79 -3.02
CA PHE A 106 18.09 -5.37 -2.42
C PHE A 106 17.82 -6.83 -2.83
N GLY A 107 18.73 -7.47 -3.56
CA GLY A 107 18.66 -8.91 -3.85
C GLY A 107 17.56 -9.30 -4.84
N TYR A 108 17.08 -8.35 -5.66
CA TYR A 108 16.13 -8.67 -6.72
C TYR A 108 16.78 -9.64 -7.72
N ARG A 109 15.99 -10.58 -8.25
CA ARG A 109 16.51 -11.58 -9.19
C ARG A 109 17.13 -10.87 -10.40
N ALA A 110 18.18 -11.46 -10.97
CA ALA A 110 18.86 -10.90 -12.14
C ALA A 110 17.92 -10.65 -13.33
N GLN A 111 16.78 -11.33 -13.42
CA GLN A 111 15.74 -11.06 -14.44
C GLN A 111 15.01 -9.72 -14.24
N GLN A 112 14.93 -9.23 -13.00
CA GLN A 112 14.31 -7.95 -12.63
C GLN A 112 15.33 -6.81 -12.72
N ILE A 113 16.61 -7.11 -12.47
CA ILE A 113 17.71 -6.28 -12.93
C ILE A 113 17.74 -6.40 -14.46
N ARG A 114 18.06 -5.33 -15.19
CA ARG A 114 18.04 -5.39 -16.67
C ARG A 114 19.25 -6.15 -17.24
N SER A 115 19.57 -7.34 -16.73
CA SER A 115 20.81 -8.07 -16.99
C SER A 115 20.65 -9.58 -16.81
N LYS A 116 20.77 -10.36 -17.90
CA LYS A 116 20.61 -11.82 -17.87
C LYS A 116 21.73 -12.58 -17.12
N LYS A 117 22.89 -11.94 -16.92
CA LYS A 117 24.08 -12.51 -16.26
C LYS A 117 24.64 -11.48 -15.28
N LEU A 118 25.12 -11.94 -14.12
CA LEU A 118 25.73 -11.07 -13.10
C LEU A 118 27.00 -10.38 -13.61
N SER A 119 27.76 -11.02 -14.49
CA SER A 119 28.97 -10.44 -15.09
C SER A 119 28.71 -9.13 -15.85
N VAL A 120 27.50 -8.93 -16.36
CA VAL A 120 27.09 -7.70 -17.08
C VAL A 120 26.94 -6.50 -16.13
N LEU A 121 26.90 -6.74 -14.82
CA LEU A 121 26.89 -5.67 -13.82
C LEU A 121 28.27 -5.07 -13.59
N ILE A 122 29.35 -5.76 -13.99
CA ILE A 122 30.72 -5.27 -13.87
C ILE A 122 30.99 -4.26 -14.98
N HIS A 123 31.61 -3.14 -14.62
CA HIS A 123 32.03 -2.13 -15.60
C HIS A 123 33.03 -2.73 -16.60
N ASN A 124 32.84 -2.46 -17.89
CA ASN A 124 33.75 -2.90 -18.93
C ASN A 124 33.88 -1.79 -19.98
N SER A 125 34.99 -1.05 -19.95
CA SER A 125 35.33 -0.05 -20.96
C SER A 125 36.83 -0.05 -21.25
N MET A 126 37.23 0.34 -22.46
CA MET A 126 38.64 0.44 -22.83
C MET A 126 39.40 1.53 -22.06
N GLN A 127 38.69 2.58 -21.60
CA GLN A 127 39.28 3.69 -20.86
C GLN A 127 39.54 3.35 -19.38
N PHE A 128 38.79 2.41 -18.83
CA PHE A 128 38.91 1.97 -17.45
C PHE A 128 38.89 0.43 -17.39
N PRO A 129 40.01 -0.22 -17.76
CA PRO A 129 40.16 -1.65 -17.59
C PRO A 129 40.12 -2.01 -16.08
N ASN A 130 39.49 -3.14 -15.77
CA ASN A 130 39.47 -3.70 -14.41
C ASN A 130 40.81 -4.33 -14.03
#